data_AF-A0A951S1Y3-F1
#
_entry.id   AF-A0A951S1Y3-F1
#
_cell.length_a   1.000
_cell.length_b   1.000
_cell.length_c   1.000
_cell.angle_alpha   90.00
_cell.angle_beta   90.00
_cell.angle_gamma   90.00
#
_symmetry.space_group_name_H-M   'P 1'
#
loop_
_entity.id
_entity.type
_entity.pdbx_description
1 polymer ?
#
loop_
_entity_poly.entity_id
_entity_poly.type
_entity_poly.pdbx_seq_one_letter_code
_entity_poly.pdbx_strand_id
1 'polypeptide(L)'
;MKNLILLLSSFSLLIFYSCEDDADLNSFPKSYKYTGYDSSWNKIIEGYLWIETIDSIEVKGGWRFHLVSNCENIGPQIGHGSFKGTTNMLGILSLNLNPGMIDNNVLLSCSMQLPYRIDGMWSYTGIQGVINWGRFEGEQLR
;
A
#
# COMPACT_ATOMS: atom_id res chain seq x y z
N MET A 1 -53.96 -33.19 -48.44
CA MET A 1 -54.06 -33.59 -47.02
C MET A 1 -52.70 -33.37 -46.39
N LYS A 2 -52.54 -32.23 -45.71
CA LYS A 2 -52.43 -32.11 -44.24
C LYS A 2 -51.05 -32.58 -43.71
N ASN A 3 -50.22 -31.56 -43.49
CA ASN A 3 -49.37 -31.33 -42.31
C ASN A 3 -48.45 -32.46 -41.84
N LEU A 4 -47.14 -32.22 -41.88
CA LEU A 4 -46.37 -32.29 -40.64
C LEU A 4 -45.14 -31.39 -40.71
N ILE A 5 -45.29 -30.23 -40.06
CA ILE A 5 -44.26 -29.27 -39.72
C ILE A 5 -43.37 -29.92 -38.65
N LEU A 6 -42.13 -30.24 -38.99
CA LEU A 6 -41.11 -30.61 -38.00
C LEU A 6 -40.35 -29.34 -37.58
N LEU A 7 -40.87 -28.77 -36.48
CA LEU A 7 -40.22 -27.97 -35.43
C LEU A 7 -38.74 -27.62 -35.69
N LEU A 8 -38.43 -26.35 -35.99
CA LEU A 8 -38.01 -25.35 -35.00
C LEU A 8 -37.20 -25.94 -33.82
N SER A 9 -35.87 -25.84 -33.89
CA SER A 9 -35.00 -25.52 -32.74
C SER A 9 -33.51 -25.53 -33.15
N SER A 10 -33.14 -24.74 -34.16
CA SER A 10 -31.76 -24.24 -34.25
C SER A 10 -31.64 -22.99 -33.38
N PHE A 11 -32.00 -23.11 -32.10
CA PHE A 11 -31.90 -22.04 -31.12
C PHE A 11 -30.48 -22.06 -30.58
N SER A 12 -29.67 -21.10 -31.04
CA SER A 12 -28.66 -20.42 -30.24
C SER A 12 -27.83 -21.32 -29.31
N LEU A 13 -26.82 -21.98 -29.87
CA LEU A 13 -25.58 -22.23 -29.12
C LEU A 13 -24.65 -21.03 -29.32
N LEU A 14 -25.13 -19.83 -28.97
CA LEU A 14 -24.25 -18.76 -28.50
C LEU A 14 -23.75 -19.24 -27.14
N ILE A 15 -22.70 -20.06 -27.18
CA ILE A 15 -21.86 -20.28 -26.00
C ILE A 15 -21.26 -18.92 -25.74
N PHE A 16 -21.92 -18.14 -24.90
CA PHE A 16 -21.28 -17.09 -24.14
C PHE A 16 -20.19 -17.81 -23.34
N TYR A 17 -19.00 -17.92 -23.93
CA TYR A 17 -17.79 -17.80 -23.16
C TYR A 17 -17.85 -16.40 -22.56
N SER A 18 -18.60 -16.29 -21.46
CA SER A 18 -18.30 -15.29 -20.47
C SER A 18 -16.87 -15.60 -20.09
N CYS A 19 -15.95 -14.81 -20.62
CA CYS A 19 -14.67 -14.63 -19.96
C CYS A 19 -15.08 -14.16 -18.57
N GLU A 20 -15.06 -15.08 -17.62
CA GLU A 20 -15.01 -14.73 -16.22
C GLU A 20 -13.68 -13.99 -16.12
N ASP A 21 -13.75 -12.66 -16.26
CA ASP A 21 -12.65 -11.80 -15.84
C ASP A 21 -12.44 -12.20 -14.39
N ASP A 22 -11.39 -12.97 -14.14
CA ASP A 22 -10.82 -13.16 -12.82
C ASP A 22 -10.58 -11.74 -12.31
N ALA A 23 -11.57 -11.20 -11.61
CA ALA A 23 -11.43 -9.96 -10.88
C ALA A 23 -10.32 -10.27 -9.87
N ASP A 24 -9.13 -9.79 -10.19
CA ASP A 24 -7.91 -10.02 -9.46
C ASP A 24 -8.16 -9.59 -8.00
N LEU A 25 -8.51 -10.57 -7.16
CA LEU A 25 -8.81 -10.40 -5.73
C LEU A 25 -7.57 -9.85 -4.97
N ASN A 26 -6.46 -9.64 -5.69
CA ASN A 26 -5.21 -9.02 -5.24
C ASN A 26 -5.01 -7.56 -5.67
N SER A 27 -6.03 -6.87 -6.19
CA SER A 27 -5.93 -5.45 -6.52
C SER A 27 -5.93 -4.57 -5.25
N PHE A 28 -4.93 -4.76 -4.39
CA PHE A 28 -4.60 -3.79 -3.35
C PHE A 28 -4.16 -2.48 -4.02
N PRO A 29 -4.40 -1.33 -3.38
CA PRO A 29 -3.78 -0.08 -3.77
C PRO A 29 -2.27 -0.25 -3.90
N LYS A 30 -1.77 -0.30 -5.13
CA LYS A 30 -0.33 -0.49 -5.35
C LYS A 30 0.45 0.73 -4.92
N SER A 31 -0.11 1.93 -4.99
CA SER A 31 0.61 3.18 -4.75
C SER A 31 -0.20 4.20 -3.97
N TYR A 32 0.44 4.87 -3.02
CA TYR A 32 -0.10 5.90 -2.16
C TYR A 32 0.66 7.20 -2.34
N LYS A 33 -0.05 8.32 -2.44
CA LYS A 33 0.50 9.66 -2.21
C LYS A 33 0.74 9.82 -0.72
N TYR A 34 2.01 9.87 -0.32
CA TYR A 34 2.45 9.94 1.06
C TYR A 34 2.62 11.39 1.51
N THR A 35 2.14 11.69 2.72
CA THR A 35 2.39 12.94 3.44
C THR A 35 2.86 12.61 4.85
N GLY A 36 4.06 13.06 5.22
CA GLY A 36 4.62 12.93 6.56
C GLY A 36 4.58 14.25 7.31
N TYR A 37 4.24 14.18 8.60
CA TYR A 37 4.12 15.29 9.52
C TYR A 37 5.05 15.10 10.72
N ASP A 38 5.56 16.17 11.32
CA ASP A 38 6.22 16.10 12.62
C ASP A 38 5.23 15.82 13.77
N SER A 39 5.71 15.74 15.00
CA SER A 39 4.89 15.54 16.20
C SER A 39 3.87 16.66 16.47
N SER A 40 4.05 17.82 15.84
CA SER A 40 3.21 19.01 15.95
C SER A 40 2.26 19.18 14.75
N TRP A 41 2.13 18.15 13.90
CA TRP A 41 1.33 18.17 12.67
C TRP A 41 1.80 19.13 11.57
N ASN A 42 3.03 19.64 11.65
CA ASN A 42 3.60 20.37 10.54
C ASN A 42 3.99 19.39 9.45
N LYS A 43 3.57 19.66 8.21
CA LYS A 43 3.95 18.84 7.06
C LYS A 43 5.46 18.99 6.80
N ILE A 44 6.18 17.87 6.75
CA ILE A 44 7.64 17.82 6.57
C ILE A 44 8.06 17.02 5.32
N ILE A 45 7.28 16.03 4.91
CA ILE A 45 7.63 15.11 3.82
C ILE A 45 6.44 14.91 2.89
N GLU A 46 6.72 14.84 1.59
CA GLU A 46 5.77 14.37 0.58
C GLU A 46 6.42 13.33 -0.34
N GLY A 47 5.60 12.50 -0.98
CA GLY A 47 6.07 11.61 -2.03
C GLY A 47 5.13 10.44 -2.29
N TYR A 48 5.72 9.29 -2.58
CA TYR A 48 5.00 8.08 -2.96
C TYR A 48 5.53 6.86 -2.21
N LEU A 49 4.60 6.03 -1.74
CA LEU A 49 4.87 4.70 -1.18
C LEU A 49 4.09 3.69 -1.99
N TRP A 50 4.69 2.58 -2.39
CA TRP A 50 4.00 1.53 -3.14
C TRP A 50 4.26 0.16 -2.54
N ILE A 51 3.23 -0.69 -2.55
CA ILE A 51 3.28 -2.08 -2.11
C ILE A 51 3.48 -2.95 -3.37
N GLU A 52 4.56 -3.72 -3.39
CA GLU A 52 4.88 -4.64 -4.48
C GLU A 52 4.26 -6.02 -4.25
N THR A 53 4.38 -6.53 -3.02
CA THR A 53 3.87 -7.85 -2.64
C THR A 53 3.35 -7.86 -1.21
N ILE A 54 2.24 -8.56 -0.99
CA ILE A 54 1.77 -9.03 0.31
C ILE A 54 1.70 -10.55 0.23
N ASP A 55 2.54 -11.25 0.98
CA ASP A 55 2.56 -12.72 1.02
C ASP A 55 2.38 -13.20 2.47
N SER A 56 1.19 -13.73 2.76
CA SER A 56 0.76 -14.12 4.10
C SER A 56 0.87 -12.94 5.09
N ILE A 57 1.96 -12.87 5.86
CA ILE A 57 2.24 -11.82 6.84
C ILE A 57 3.32 -10.84 6.38
N GLU A 58 4.06 -11.14 5.30
CA GLU A 58 5.18 -10.30 4.84
C GLU A 58 4.70 -9.26 3.83
N VAL A 59 5.17 -8.03 3.99
CA VAL A 59 4.87 -6.91 3.08
C VAL A 59 6.18 -6.34 2.56
N LYS A 60 6.26 -6.16 1.24
CA LYS A 60 7.41 -5.54 0.57
C LYS A 60 6.94 -4.46 -0.40
N GLY A 61 7.81 -3.47 -0.60
CA GLY A 61 7.56 -2.43 -1.58
C GLY A 61 8.66 -1.40 -1.60
N GLY A 62 8.32 -0.21 -2.10
CA GLY A 62 9.26 0.88 -2.20
C GLY A 62 8.66 2.25 -1.93
N TRP A 63 9.54 3.23 -1.89
CA TRP A 63 9.18 4.60 -1.59
C TRP A 63 10.08 5.59 -2.33
N ARG A 64 9.54 6.78 -2.55
CA ARG A 64 10.27 7.96 -3.01
C ARG A 64 9.71 9.20 -2.33
N PHE A 65 10.50 9.80 -1.47
CA PHE A 65 10.11 10.89 -0.58
C PHE A 65 11.01 12.10 -0.76
N HIS A 66 10.46 13.28 -0.57
CA HIS A 66 11.21 14.53 -0.57
C HIS A 66 10.75 15.42 0.58
N LEU A 67 11.69 16.24 1.06
CA LEU A 67 11.47 17.18 2.14
C LEU A 67 10.71 18.39 1.59
N VAL A 68 9.65 18.81 2.28
CA VAL A 68 8.88 20.01 1.94
C VAL A 68 8.97 21.12 2.99
N SER A 69 9.48 20.80 4.19
CA SER A 69 9.83 21.79 5.20
C SER A 69 10.98 21.28 6.08
N ASN A 70 11.70 22.20 6.73
CA ASN A 70 12.83 21.82 7.57
C ASN A 70 12.36 21.05 8.81
N CYS A 71 12.92 19.87 9.01
CA CYS A 71 12.77 19.07 10.21
C CYS A 71 14.07 18.32 10.46
N GLU A 72 14.59 18.41 11.68
CA GLU A 72 15.84 17.74 12.05
C GLU A 72 15.56 16.30 12.48
N ASN A 73 16.58 15.44 12.40
CA ASN A 73 16.53 14.09 12.93
C ASN A 73 15.36 13.25 12.38
N ILE A 74 15.10 13.31 11.09
CA ILE A 74 14.06 12.49 10.46
C ILE A 74 14.59 11.13 9.97
N GLY A 75 15.89 10.86 10.12
CA GLY A 75 16.49 9.61 9.62
C GLY A 75 16.49 9.50 8.09
N PRO A 76 16.86 8.35 7.53
CA PRO A 76 17.00 8.12 6.09
C PRO A 76 15.65 7.90 5.38
N GLN A 77 14.69 8.81 5.56
CA GLN A 77 13.37 8.77 4.90
C GLN A 77 13.19 9.81 3.78
N ILE A 78 14.29 10.33 3.23
CA ILE A 78 14.30 11.24 2.07
C ILE A 78 15.09 10.58 0.94
N GLY A 79 14.66 10.79 -0.30
CA GLY A 79 15.23 10.15 -1.48
C GLY A 79 14.35 9.01 -1.95
N HIS A 80 14.90 7.80 -2.07
CA HIS A 80 14.16 6.62 -2.47
C HIS A 80 14.74 5.36 -1.81
N GLY A 81 13.91 4.33 -1.70
CA GLY A 81 14.33 3.07 -1.10
C GLY A 81 13.30 1.96 -1.26
N SER A 82 13.63 0.82 -0.67
CA SER A 82 12.72 -0.32 -0.51
C SER A 82 12.39 -0.49 0.95
N PHE A 83 11.20 -1.00 1.26
CA PHE A 83 10.83 -1.35 2.63
C PHE A 83 10.52 -2.84 2.74
N LYS A 84 10.69 -3.35 3.96
CA LYS A 84 10.19 -4.67 4.36
C LYS A 84 9.41 -4.54 5.65
N GLY A 85 8.34 -5.30 5.77
CA GLY A 85 7.46 -5.19 6.91
C GLY A 85 6.55 -6.40 7.08
N THR A 86 5.62 -6.26 8.01
CA THR A 86 4.61 -7.25 8.30
C THR A 86 3.20 -6.67 8.29
N THR A 87 2.22 -7.51 8.00
CA THR A 87 0.80 -7.22 8.18
C THR A 87 0.15 -8.24 9.12
N ASN A 88 -0.98 -7.90 9.71
CA ASN A 88 -1.81 -8.84 10.47
C ASN A 88 -3.26 -8.88 9.96
N MET A 89 -4.06 -9.79 10.52
CA MET A 89 -5.48 -9.97 10.14
C MET A 89 -6.35 -8.74 10.40
N LEU A 90 -5.88 -7.76 11.18
CA LEU A 90 -6.58 -6.51 11.48
C LEU A 90 -6.19 -5.38 10.51
N GLY A 91 -5.35 -5.66 9.50
CA GLY A 91 -4.87 -4.65 8.55
C GLY A 91 -3.84 -3.67 9.11
N ILE A 92 -3.19 -4.04 10.23
CA ILE A 92 -2.08 -3.25 10.79
C ILE A 92 -0.79 -3.63 10.07
N LEU A 93 -0.10 -2.61 9.57
CA LEU A 93 1.17 -2.68 8.87
C LEU A 93 2.30 -2.17 9.76
N SER A 94 3.42 -2.89 9.79
CA SER A 94 4.67 -2.46 10.41
C SER A 94 5.78 -2.54 9.38
N LEU A 95 6.24 -1.40 8.86
CA LEU A 95 7.18 -1.31 7.74
C LEU A 95 8.50 -0.69 8.20
N ASN A 96 9.63 -1.26 7.80
CA ASN A 96 10.95 -0.65 7.93
C ASN A 96 11.38 -0.09 6.57
N LEU A 97 11.56 1.23 6.48
CA LEU A 97 11.90 1.94 5.24
C LEU A 97 13.34 1.76 4.77
N ASN A 98 14.22 1.25 5.63
CA ASN A 98 15.63 1.00 5.33
C ASN A 98 16.07 -0.35 5.91
N PRO A 99 15.49 -1.46 5.42
CA PRO A 99 15.73 -2.79 5.97
C PRO A 99 17.19 -3.23 5.78
N GLY A 100 17.69 -4.02 6.73
CA GLY A 100 19.09 -4.50 6.74
C GLY A 100 20.04 -3.63 7.56
N MET A 101 19.56 -2.53 8.13
CA MET A 101 20.31 -1.66 9.02
C MET A 101 20.14 -2.10 10.48
N ILE A 102 21.26 -2.19 11.22
CA ILE A 102 21.25 -2.52 12.66
C ILE A 102 20.84 -1.30 13.52
N ASP A 103 21.10 -0.11 13.01
CA ASP A 103 20.86 1.19 13.65
C ASP A 103 20.34 2.18 12.59
N ASN A 104 19.85 3.35 12.99
CA ASN A 104 19.40 4.42 12.10
C ASN A 104 18.17 4.00 11.25
N ASN A 105 17.20 3.32 11.87
CA ASN A 105 16.02 2.77 11.20
C ASN A 105 14.84 3.76 11.20
N VAL A 106 14.10 3.84 10.09
CA VAL A 106 12.81 4.53 10.02
C VAL A 106 11.69 3.50 9.90
N LEU A 107 10.80 3.49 10.88
CA LEU A 107 9.70 2.54 10.99
C LEU A 107 8.37 3.25 10.78
N LEU A 108 7.48 2.66 9.98
CA LEU A 108 6.09 3.05 9.83
C LEU A 108 5.20 2.03 10.54
N SER A 109 4.32 2.49 11.41
CA SER A 109 3.26 1.69 12.03
C SER A 109 1.92 2.30 11.65
N CYS A 110 1.16 1.64 10.79
CA CYS A 110 -0.09 2.18 10.25
C CYS A 110 -1.21 1.15 10.17
N SER A 111 -2.43 1.63 10.01
CA SER A 111 -3.60 0.82 9.66
C SER A 111 -4.00 1.09 8.22
N MET A 112 -4.40 0.04 7.50
CA MET A 112 -5.14 0.21 6.24
C MET A 112 -6.58 0.63 6.55
N GLN A 113 -6.92 1.87 6.21
CA GLN A 113 -8.27 2.41 6.29
C GLN A 113 -8.96 2.24 4.94
N LEU A 114 -9.96 1.36 4.91
CA LEU A 114 -10.77 1.15 3.72
C LEU A 114 -11.61 2.42 3.42
N PRO A 115 -11.81 2.77 2.14
CA PRO A 115 -11.38 2.00 0.97
C PRO A 115 -9.93 2.24 0.53
N TYR A 116 -9.32 3.40 0.81
CA TYR A 116 -8.19 3.91 0.00
C TYR A 116 -7.12 4.69 0.78
N ARG A 117 -6.98 4.47 2.09
CA ARG A 117 -6.08 5.24 2.94
C ARG A 117 -5.19 4.36 3.80
N ILE A 118 -3.99 4.84 4.08
CA ILE A 118 -3.15 4.39 5.18
C ILE A 118 -2.87 5.58 6.07
N ASP A 119 -2.89 5.40 7.37
CA ASP A 119 -2.51 6.43 8.33
C ASP A 119 -1.85 5.80 9.54
N GLY A 120 -0.92 6.53 10.15
CA GLY A 120 -0.18 6.02 11.28
C GLY A 120 0.96 6.90 11.72
N MET A 121 1.93 6.25 12.36
CA MET A 121 3.10 6.88 12.94
C MET A 121 4.34 6.50 12.15
N TRP A 122 5.22 7.47 11.93
CA TRP A 122 6.61 7.20 11.58
C TRP A 122 7.49 7.42 12.81
N SER A 123 8.56 6.66 12.93
CA SER A 123 9.56 6.83 13.97
C SER A 123 10.96 6.63 13.40
N TYR A 124 11.84 7.57 13.72
CA TYR A 124 13.27 7.44 13.51
C TYR A 124 13.91 6.92 14.79
N THR A 125 14.59 5.78 14.68
CA THR A 125 15.14 5.05 15.83
C THR A 125 16.62 4.81 15.65
N GLY A 126 17.34 4.84 16.76
CA GLY A 126 18.69 4.31 16.83
C GLY A 126 18.93 3.44 18.06
N ILE A 127 20.20 3.15 18.34
CA ILE A 127 20.59 2.28 19.48
C ILE A 127 20.03 2.77 20.82
N GLN A 128 19.87 4.08 21.00
CA GLN A 128 19.34 4.69 22.22
C GLN A 128 17.80 4.73 22.29
N GLY A 129 17.11 4.21 21.27
CA GLY A 129 15.66 4.22 21.15
C GLY A 129 15.15 5.21 20.09
N VAL A 130 13.91 5.71 20.29
CA VAL A 130 13.28 6.66 19.37
C VAL A 130 13.99 8.01 19.47
N ILE A 131 14.52 8.49 18.36
CA ILE A 131 15.20 9.79 18.23
C ILE A 131 14.19 10.87 17.84
N ASN A 132 13.29 10.57 16.90
CA ASN A 132 12.22 11.47 16.47
C ASN A 132 11.03 10.67 15.94
N TRP A 133 9.87 11.29 15.88
CA TRP A 133 8.64 10.65 15.42
C TRP A 133 7.64 11.69 14.90
N GLY A 134 6.62 11.18 14.21
CA GLY A 134 5.51 11.99 13.77
C GLY A 134 4.40 11.13 13.19
N ARG A 135 3.48 11.78 12.48
CA ARG A 135 2.36 11.11 11.82
C ARG A 135 2.59 11.04 10.33
N PHE A 136 1.91 10.13 9.66
CA PHE A 136 1.81 10.16 8.22
C PHE A 136 0.44 9.69 7.76
N GLU A 137 0.13 10.09 6.53
CA GLU A 137 -1.06 9.68 5.80
C GLU A 137 -0.65 9.31 4.39
N GLY A 138 -1.31 8.30 3.83
CA GLY A 138 -1.17 7.87 2.46
C GLY A 138 -2.54 7.75 1.81
N GLU A 139 -2.74 8.45 0.70
CA GLU A 139 -3.96 8.34 -0.10
C GLU A 139 -3.67 7.53 -1.35
N GLN A 140 -4.45 6.49 -1.64
CA GLN A 140 -4.26 5.71 -2.87
C GLN A 140 -4.33 6.60 -4.12
N LEU A 141 -3.39 6.37 -5.03
CA LEU A 141 -3.47 6.88 -6.39
C LEU A 141 -4.50 6.06 -7.18
N ARG A 142 -5.49 6.75 -7.75
CA ARG A 142 -6.48 6.18 -8.67
C ARG A 142 -5.91 6.02 -10.07
#